data_AF-K0RR45-F1
#
_entry.id   AF-K0RR45-F1
#
_cell.length_a   1.000
_cell.length_b   1.000
_cell.length_c   1.000
_cell.angle_alpha   90.00
_cell.angle_beta   90.00
_cell.angle_gamma   90.00
#
_symmetry.space_group_name_H-M   'P 1'
#
loop_
_entity.id
_entity.type
_entity.pdbx_description
1 polymer ?
#
loop_
_entity_poly.entity_id
_entity_poly.type
_entity_poly.pdbx_seq_one_letter_code
_entity_poly.pdbx_strand_id
1 'polypeptide(L)'
;MGCSNLTEVTLAGKGYLAEGYLAEGFLDRGLLSGGGALNNNKINEMFGPGLSAFRGCGLTTIKIELSQRMARLPEECRRSVEGEVPDMQRLELAQDGNIFASFNVIRSPSGGMDVQDTNNQTAASLHHLLQLISYHELKESSILTELAMWKSRIDQATTPVPPEERSEYRVSIPDPARCLIMEYCGFTGFLEPAIEGD
;
A
#
# COMPACT_ATOMS: atom_id res chain seq x y z
N MET A 1 30.94 21.09 -0.45
CA MET A 1 30.86 19.82 -1.19
C MET A 1 29.39 19.58 -1.47
N GLY A 2 28.96 19.78 -2.71
CA GLY A 2 27.53 19.80 -3.07
C GLY A 2 27.11 18.48 -3.70
N CYS A 3 25.90 18.02 -3.38
CA CYS A 3 25.24 16.87 -4.00
C CYS A 3 24.69 17.22 -5.40
N SER A 4 25.47 17.90 -6.24
CA SER A 4 25.03 18.38 -7.55
C SER A 4 24.63 17.24 -8.51
N ASN A 5 25.16 16.05 -8.27
CA ASN A 5 24.90 14.87 -9.11
C ASN A 5 23.72 14.02 -8.61
N LEU A 6 23.11 14.39 -7.47
CA LEU A 6 21.93 13.68 -6.97
C LEU A 6 20.69 14.17 -7.73
N THR A 7 20.16 13.33 -8.61
CA THR A 7 18.99 13.62 -9.46
C THR A 7 17.73 12.88 -9.02
N GLU A 8 17.88 11.74 -8.36
CA GLU A 8 16.77 10.89 -7.90
C GLU A 8 16.96 10.47 -6.44
N VAL A 9 15.87 10.38 -5.69
CA VAL A 9 15.83 9.84 -4.34
C VAL A 9 14.73 8.79 -4.26
N THR A 10 15.07 7.59 -3.80
CA THR A 10 14.09 6.52 -3.54
C THR A 10 13.82 6.41 -2.06
N LEU A 11 12.54 6.47 -1.71
CA LEU A 11 12.02 6.28 -0.36
C LEU A 11 11.57 4.83 -0.24
N ALA A 12 12.38 4.05 0.47
CA ALA A 12 12.07 2.68 0.83
C ALA A 12 11.65 2.63 2.30
N GLY A 13 10.43 2.18 2.56
CA GLY A 13 10.00 1.88 3.92
C GLY A 13 10.74 0.69 4.47
N LYS A 14 11.36 0.82 5.65
CA LYS A 14 11.89 -0.33 6.39
C LYS A 14 10.86 -0.77 7.44
N GLY A 15 10.19 -1.88 7.17
CA GLY A 15 9.29 -2.54 8.12
C GLY A 15 7.81 -2.37 7.78
N TYR A 16 6.99 -3.18 8.47
CA TYR A 16 5.57 -3.43 8.15
C TYR A 16 4.70 -2.20 8.01
N LEU A 17 4.81 -1.31 9.00
CA LEU A 17 4.06 -0.07 9.05
C LEU A 17 4.79 1.02 8.27
N ALA A 18 6.09 0.94 8.05
CA ALA A 18 6.85 2.04 7.47
C ALA A 18 6.52 2.29 6.00
N GLU A 19 6.30 1.26 5.18
CA GLU A 19 6.00 1.42 3.75
C GLU A 19 4.55 1.89 3.53
N GLY A 20 3.59 1.32 4.28
CA GLY A 20 2.22 1.81 4.34
C GLY A 20 2.15 3.24 4.86
N TYR A 21 2.77 3.56 5.99
CA TYR A 21 2.83 4.92 6.52
C TYR A 21 3.63 5.90 5.65
N LEU A 22 4.62 5.44 4.87
CA LEU A 22 5.34 6.31 3.95
C LEU A 22 4.48 6.64 2.76
N ALA A 23 3.82 5.66 2.15
CA ALA A 23 2.95 5.90 1.02
C ALA A 23 1.66 6.63 1.44
N GLU A 24 1.01 6.23 2.52
CA GLU A 24 -0.12 6.94 3.15
C GLU A 24 0.27 8.28 3.77
N GLY A 25 1.53 8.44 4.17
CA GLY A 25 2.06 9.70 4.68
C GLY A 25 2.44 10.66 3.56
N PHE A 26 2.82 10.14 2.38
CA PHE A 26 3.04 10.94 1.18
C PHE A 26 1.74 11.39 0.53
N LEU A 27 0.68 10.59 0.67
CA LEU A 27 -0.65 10.89 0.17
C LEU A 27 -1.49 11.62 1.23
N ASP A 28 -2.36 12.53 0.80
CA ASP A 28 -3.41 13.04 1.68
C ASP A 28 -4.53 11.99 1.77
N ARG A 29 -5.02 11.73 3.00
CA ARG A 29 -6.07 10.72 3.29
C ARG A 29 -7.39 10.92 2.53
N GLY A 30 -7.54 12.01 1.78
CA GLY A 30 -8.74 12.37 1.05
C GLY A 30 -8.45 12.70 -0.41
N LEU A 31 -8.20 11.70 -1.25
CA LEU A 31 -8.32 11.82 -2.72
C LEU A 31 -9.70 12.33 -3.16
N LEU A 32 -10.71 12.28 -2.27
CA LEU A 32 -12.09 12.71 -2.48
C LEU A 32 -12.38 14.16 -2.02
N SER A 33 -11.46 14.84 -1.33
CA SER A 33 -11.75 16.13 -0.66
C SER A 33 -11.50 17.38 -1.51
N GLY A 34 -11.07 17.25 -2.77
CA GLY A 34 -10.72 18.42 -3.62
C GLY A 34 -9.45 19.17 -3.19
N GLY A 35 -8.77 18.74 -2.12
CA GLY A 35 -7.38 19.09 -1.82
C GLY A 35 -6.40 18.30 -2.69
N GLY A 36 -5.14 18.74 -2.75
CA GLY A 36 -4.09 18.02 -3.50
C GLY A 36 -3.89 16.61 -2.96
N ALA A 37 -3.56 15.64 -3.83
CA ALA A 37 -3.40 14.24 -3.39
C ALA A 37 -2.10 13.98 -2.62
N LEU A 38 -1.17 14.95 -2.60
CA LEU A 38 0.09 14.89 -1.86
C LEU A 38 -0.04 15.60 -0.51
N ASN A 39 0.47 14.94 0.53
CA ASN A 39 0.56 15.52 1.86
C ASN A 39 1.81 16.41 1.99
N ASN A 40 1.73 17.62 1.46
CA ASN A 40 2.84 18.58 1.46
C ASN A 40 3.35 18.90 2.87
N ASN A 41 2.49 18.85 3.89
CA ASN A 41 2.90 19.03 5.28
C ASN A 41 3.86 17.91 5.70
N LYS A 42 3.49 16.66 5.41
CA LYS A 42 4.32 15.50 5.75
C LYS A 42 5.62 15.44 4.95
N ILE A 43 5.58 15.80 3.67
CA ILE A 43 6.76 15.94 2.83
C ILE A 43 7.72 16.99 3.42
N ASN A 44 7.20 18.14 3.85
CA ASN A 44 7.98 19.18 4.51
C ASN A 44 8.51 18.75 5.89
N GLU A 45 7.79 17.91 6.64
CA GLU A 45 8.33 17.30 7.87
C GLU A 45 9.53 16.37 7.57
N MET A 46 9.46 15.59 6.48
CA MET A 46 10.50 14.63 6.11
C MET A 46 11.76 15.30 5.57
N PHE A 47 11.62 16.32 4.72
CA PHE A 47 12.74 16.91 3.97
C PHE A 47 12.97 18.40 4.26
N GLY A 48 12.21 18.97 5.18
CA GLY A 48 12.19 20.40 5.47
C GLY A 48 11.38 21.21 4.44
N PRO A 49 11.01 22.46 4.78
CA PRO A 49 10.25 23.33 3.90
C PRO A 49 10.91 23.49 2.54
N GLY A 50 10.15 23.25 1.46
CA GLY A 50 10.64 23.36 0.09
C GLY A 50 11.79 22.40 -0.22
N LEU A 51 11.77 21.21 0.39
CA LEU A 51 12.79 20.16 0.28
C LEU A 51 14.20 20.68 0.59
N SER A 52 14.32 21.49 1.65
CA SER A 52 15.60 22.14 2.01
C SER A 52 16.74 21.17 2.32
N ALA A 53 16.45 19.92 2.70
CA ALA A 53 17.42 18.83 2.83
C ALA A 53 18.20 18.56 1.53
N PHE A 54 17.61 18.86 0.37
CA PHE A 54 18.22 18.68 -0.94
C PHE A 54 18.68 20.01 -1.57
N ARG A 55 18.73 21.11 -0.81
CA ARG A 55 19.12 22.42 -1.35
C ARG A 55 20.51 22.34 -1.99
N GLY A 56 20.61 22.76 -3.25
CA GLY A 56 21.84 22.68 -4.05
C GLY A 56 22.04 21.35 -4.80
N CYS A 57 21.10 20.41 -4.68
CA CYS A 57 21.07 19.19 -5.50
C CYS A 57 20.38 19.46 -6.85
N GLY A 58 20.66 18.59 -7.83
CA GLY A 58 19.95 18.53 -9.11
C GLY A 58 18.71 17.64 -9.05
N LEU A 59 18.05 17.54 -7.90
CA LEU A 59 16.94 16.60 -7.67
C LEU A 59 15.78 16.91 -8.61
N THR A 60 15.39 15.93 -9.42
CA THR A 60 14.26 16.00 -10.36
C THR A 60 13.16 15.01 -10.03
N THR A 61 13.45 13.97 -9.24
CA THR A 61 12.51 12.89 -9.01
C THR A 61 12.60 12.34 -7.58
N ILE A 62 11.44 12.10 -6.97
CA ILE A 62 11.31 11.31 -5.74
C ILE A 62 10.51 10.06 -6.08
N LYS A 63 11.07 8.90 -5.77
CA LYS A 63 10.44 7.59 -5.97
C LYS A 63 9.97 7.02 -4.64
N ILE A 64 8.79 6.41 -4.62
CA ILE A 64 8.32 5.60 -3.49
C ILE A 64 8.39 4.14 -3.92
N GLU A 65 9.10 3.33 -3.16
CA GLU A 65 9.25 1.89 -3.39
C GLU A 65 8.19 1.11 -2.58
N LEU A 66 7.60 0.06 -3.20
CA LEU A 66 6.55 -0.79 -2.61
C LEU A 66 6.94 -2.27 -2.45
N SER A 67 8.23 -2.57 -2.58
CA SER A 67 8.78 -3.92 -2.67
C SER A 67 8.52 -4.78 -1.43
N GLN A 68 8.46 -4.19 -0.22
CA GLN A 68 8.30 -5.00 0.98
C GLN A 68 6.88 -5.54 1.15
N ARG A 69 5.85 -4.79 0.74
CA ARG A 69 4.47 -5.29 0.71
C ARG A 69 4.28 -6.32 -0.40
N MET A 70 4.85 -6.10 -1.58
CA MET A 70 4.82 -7.08 -2.67
C MET A 70 5.45 -8.42 -2.28
N ALA A 71 6.54 -8.41 -1.51
CA ALA A 71 7.20 -9.61 -1.02
C ALA A 71 6.37 -10.45 -0.01
N ARG A 72 5.30 -9.89 0.57
CA ARG A 72 4.41 -10.62 1.51
C ARG A 72 3.31 -11.38 0.81
N LEU A 73 2.98 -10.96 -0.40
CA LEU A 73 1.93 -11.60 -1.16
C LEU A 73 2.42 -13.00 -1.58
N PRO A 74 1.54 -14.01 -1.49
CA PRO A 74 1.76 -15.26 -2.19
C PRO A 74 2.05 -14.98 -3.67
N GLU A 75 2.84 -15.86 -4.29
CA GLU A 75 3.35 -15.64 -5.64
C GLU A 75 2.22 -15.37 -6.66
N GLU A 76 1.08 -16.05 -6.53
CA GLU A 76 -0.08 -15.83 -7.39
C GLU A 76 -0.69 -14.43 -7.23
N CYS A 77 -0.88 -13.97 -5.99
CA CYS A 77 -1.36 -12.62 -5.71
C CYS A 77 -0.38 -11.56 -6.21
N ARG A 78 0.93 -11.78 -6.00
CA ARG A 78 1.97 -10.87 -6.48
C ARG A 78 1.91 -10.73 -8.01
N ARG A 79 1.81 -11.83 -8.74
CA ARG A 79 1.68 -11.81 -10.21
C ARG A 79 0.41 -11.11 -10.68
N SER A 80 -0.70 -11.25 -9.95
CA SER A 80 -1.94 -10.51 -10.23
C SER A 80 -1.71 -9.00 -10.14
N VAL A 81 -1.08 -8.54 -9.06
CA VAL A 81 -0.77 -7.12 -8.87
C VAL A 81 0.21 -6.61 -9.93
N GLU A 82 1.31 -7.33 -10.17
CA GLU A 82 2.31 -7.00 -11.20
C GLU A 82 1.68 -6.90 -12.60
N GLY A 83 0.66 -7.72 -12.89
CA GLY A 83 -0.08 -7.70 -14.15
C GLY A 83 -0.91 -6.43 -14.38
N GLU A 84 -1.33 -5.75 -13.32
CA GLU A 84 -2.11 -4.50 -13.41
C GLU A 84 -1.23 -3.24 -13.49
N VAL A 85 0.02 -3.31 -12.99
CA VAL A 85 0.95 -2.15 -12.98
C VAL A 85 1.16 -1.50 -14.35
N PRO A 86 1.30 -2.24 -15.48
CA PRO A 86 1.51 -1.64 -16.80
C PRO A 86 0.38 -0.70 -17.25
N ASP A 87 -0.84 -0.92 -16.77
CA ASP A 87 -2.01 -0.10 -17.09
C ASP A 87 -2.12 1.14 -16.18
N MET A 88 -1.34 1.18 -15.09
CA MET A 88 -1.31 2.30 -14.15
C MET A 88 -0.32 3.38 -14.60
N GLN A 89 -0.73 4.65 -14.49
CA GLN A 89 0.10 5.76 -14.94
C GLN A 89 1.21 6.07 -13.93
N ARG A 90 2.43 6.27 -14.44
CA ARG A 90 3.60 6.75 -13.66
C ARG A 90 4.02 5.80 -12.53
N LEU A 91 3.64 4.53 -12.64
CA LEU A 91 4.23 3.43 -11.90
C LEU A 91 5.25 2.71 -12.77
N GLU A 92 6.35 2.30 -12.17
CA GLU A 92 7.44 1.59 -12.83
C GLU A 92 7.58 0.21 -12.19
N LEU A 93 7.45 -0.85 -12.98
CA LEU A 93 7.81 -2.21 -12.58
C LEU A 93 9.24 -2.51 -13.03
N ALA A 94 10.15 -2.65 -12.07
CA ALA A 94 11.53 -3.01 -12.32
C ALA A 94 11.70 -4.51 -12.58
N GLN A 95 12.83 -4.88 -13.19
CA GLN A 95 13.13 -6.28 -13.57
C GLN A 95 13.26 -7.22 -12.37
N ASP A 96 13.56 -6.69 -11.19
CA ASP A 96 13.65 -7.42 -9.93
C ASP A 96 12.29 -7.61 -9.24
N GLY A 97 11.19 -7.13 -9.85
CA GLY A 97 9.83 -7.19 -9.31
C GLY A 97 9.47 -6.02 -8.38
N ASN A 98 10.37 -5.04 -8.24
CA ASN A 98 10.10 -3.87 -7.41
C ASN A 98 9.20 -2.87 -8.16
N ILE A 99 8.23 -2.30 -7.45
CA ILE A 99 7.32 -1.28 -8.00
C ILE A 99 7.68 0.08 -7.41
N PHE A 100 7.77 1.08 -8.28
CA PHE A 100 8.06 2.46 -7.91
C PHE A 100 6.97 3.41 -8.38
N ALA A 101 6.57 4.35 -7.52
CA ALA A 101 5.79 5.52 -7.91
C ALA A 101 6.72 6.74 -8.02
N SER A 102 6.78 7.35 -9.22
CA SER A 102 7.73 8.42 -9.53
C SER A 102 7.06 9.80 -9.52
N PHE A 103 7.44 10.64 -8.56
CA PHE A 103 6.97 12.03 -8.44
C PHE A 103 8.01 13.02 -8.96
N ASN A 104 7.56 14.01 -9.74
CA ASN A 104 8.44 15.03 -10.28
C ASN A 104 8.74 16.09 -9.22
N VAL A 105 9.98 16.57 -9.18
CA VAL A 105 10.41 17.69 -8.35
C VAL A 105 10.72 18.87 -9.24
N ILE A 106 10.09 20.01 -8.95
CA ILE A 106 10.29 21.26 -9.68
C ILE A 106 10.93 22.30 -8.77
N ARG A 107 11.77 23.17 -9.33
CA ARG A 107 12.28 24.35 -8.62
C ARG A 107 11.25 25.46 -8.66
N SER A 108 10.85 25.94 -7.50
CA SER A 108 9.96 27.08 -7.38
C SER A 108 10.68 28.38 -7.77
N PRO A 109 9.96 29.41 -8.24
CA PRO A 109 10.54 30.73 -8.48
C PRO A 109 11.18 31.37 -7.23
N SER A 110 10.74 30.97 -6.03
CA SER A 110 11.30 31.41 -4.75
C SER A 110 12.61 30.71 -4.36
N GLY A 111 13.12 29.79 -5.20
CA GLY A 111 14.37 29.06 -4.97
C GLY A 111 14.22 27.84 -4.06
N GLY A 112 12.99 27.49 -3.68
CA GLY A 112 12.66 26.20 -3.06
C GLY A 112 12.47 25.11 -4.10
N MET A 113 12.25 23.88 -3.66
CA MET A 113 11.80 22.78 -4.52
C MET A 113 10.44 22.29 -4.03
N ASP A 114 9.62 21.84 -4.96
CA ASP A 114 8.27 21.36 -4.69
C ASP A 114 8.02 20.04 -5.41
N VAL A 115 7.22 19.17 -4.80
CA VAL A 115 6.83 17.89 -5.38
C VAL A 115 5.55 18.10 -6.17
N GLN A 116 5.59 17.80 -7.46
CA GLN A 116 4.45 17.97 -8.35
C GLN A 116 3.89 16.61 -8.77
N ASP A 117 2.57 16.49 -8.66
CA ASP A 117 1.80 15.42 -9.28
C ASP A 117 0.75 16.00 -10.23
N THR A 118 1.04 15.94 -11.53
CA THR A 118 0.15 16.51 -12.55
C THR A 118 -1.20 15.80 -12.52
N ASN A 119 -2.27 16.54 -12.26
CA ASN A 119 -3.63 16.01 -12.14
C ASN A 119 -3.78 14.85 -11.13
N ASN A 120 -2.90 14.79 -10.13
CA ASN A 120 -2.89 13.71 -9.12
C ASN A 120 -2.75 12.29 -9.71
N GLN A 121 -2.20 12.12 -10.92
CA GLN A 121 -2.16 10.83 -11.62
C GLN A 121 -1.28 9.80 -10.90
N THR A 122 -0.12 10.22 -10.41
CA THR A 122 0.84 9.34 -9.72
C THR A 122 0.26 8.91 -8.39
N ALA A 123 -0.32 9.85 -7.65
CA ALA A 123 -0.97 9.63 -6.36
C ALA A 123 -2.19 8.72 -6.49
N ALA A 124 -3.03 8.92 -7.51
CA ALA A 124 -4.18 8.05 -7.78
C ALA A 124 -3.75 6.61 -8.11
N SER A 125 -2.73 6.46 -8.96
CA SER A 125 -2.19 5.14 -9.32
C SER A 125 -1.55 4.44 -8.13
N LEU A 126 -0.75 5.18 -7.33
CA LEU A 126 -0.17 4.67 -6.09
C LEU A 126 -1.26 4.25 -5.09
N HIS A 127 -2.30 5.06 -4.91
CA HIS A 127 -3.41 4.74 -4.04
C HIS A 127 -4.14 3.47 -4.49
N HIS A 128 -4.43 3.36 -5.78
CA HIS A 128 -5.07 2.19 -6.34
C HIS A 128 -4.24 0.92 -6.15
N LEU A 129 -2.93 1.00 -6.40
CA LEU A 129 -2.01 -0.11 -6.15
C LEU A 129 -1.99 -0.51 -4.67
N LEU A 130 -1.96 0.44 -3.75
CA LEU A 130 -2.02 0.17 -2.31
C LEU A 130 -3.34 -0.49 -1.89
N GLN A 131 -4.47 -0.11 -2.50
CA GLN A 131 -5.75 -0.78 -2.30
C GLN A 131 -5.68 -2.23 -2.77
N LEU A 132 -5.14 -2.49 -3.97
CA LEU A 132 -5.02 -3.84 -4.53
C LEU A 132 -4.14 -4.75 -3.65
N ILE A 133 -2.99 -4.24 -3.22
CA ILE A 133 -2.10 -4.95 -2.29
C ILE A 133 -2.83 -5.25 -0.97
N SER A 134 -3.52 -4.26 -0.40
CA SER A 134 -4.23 -4.42 0.88
C SER A 134 -5.37 -5.42 0.78
N TYR A 135 -6.07 -5.45 -0.36
CA TYR A 135 -7.09 -6.45 -0.65
C TYR A 135 -6.51 -7.86 -0.61
N HIS A 136 -5.40 -8.10 -1.30
CA HIS A 136 -4.76 -9.42 -1.30
C HIS A 136 -4.23 -9.80 0.08
N GLU A 137 -3.57 -8.89 0.80
CA GLU A 137 -3.12 -9.15 2.17
C GLU A 137 -4.28 -9.54 3.11
N LEU A 138 -5.41 -8.82 3.02
CA LEU A 138 -6.58 -9.10 3.83
C LEU A 138 -7.25 -10.42 3.44
N LYS A 139 -7.35 -10.72 2.15
CA LYS A 139 -7.90 -11.97 1.62
C LYS A 139 -7.08 -13.17 2.08
N GLU A 140 -5.75 -13.10 2.01
CA GLU A 140 -4.90 -14.20 2.48
C GLU A 140 -4.96 -14.36 4.01
N SER A 141 -5.02 -13.24 4.74
CA SER A 141 -5.18 -13.27 6.19
C SER A 141 -6.53 -13.84 6.64
N SER A 142 -7.60 -13.56 5.90
CA SER A 142 -8.93 -14.11 6.19
C SER A 142 -8.96 -15.62 5.95
N ILE A 143 -8.35 -16.11 4.86
CA ILE A 143 -8.21 -17.55 4.59
C ILE A 143 -7.46 -18.24 5.73
N LEU A 144 -6.31 -17.70 6.17
CA LEU A 144 -5.54 -18.28 7.27
C LEU A 144 -6.33 -18.32 8.59
N THR A 145 -7.11 -17.27 8.85
CA THR A 145 -7.97 -17.20 10.04
C THR A 145 -9.11 -18.23 9.97
N GLU A 146 -9.78 -18.36 8.82
CA GLU A 146 -10.82 -19.38 8.59
C GLU A 146 -10.25 -20.79 8.74
N LEU A 147 -9.05 -21.06 8.20
CA LEU A 147 -8.35 -22.34 8.39
C LEU A 147 -8.01 -22.61 9.85
N ALA A 148 -7.57 -21.61 10.60
CA ALA A 148 -7.27 -21.74 12.03
C ALA A 148 -8.53 -22.04 12.86
N MET A 149 -9.64 -21.34 12.57
CA MET A 149 -10.93 -21.59 13.21
C MET A 149 -11.46 -22.99 12.89
N TRP A 150 -11.34 -23.39 11.62
CA TRP A 150 -11.73 -24.73 11.17
C TRP A 150 -10.93 -25.82 11.89
N LYS A 151 -9.60 -25.67 11.97
CA LYS A 151 -8.73 -26.58 12.72
C LYS A 151 -9.11 -26.63 14.20
N SER A 152 -9.35 -25.47 14.83
CA SER A 152 -9.76 -25.41 16.23
C SER A 152 -11.07 -26.16 16.48
N ARG A 153 -12.04 -26.11 15.56
CA ARG A 153 -13.30 -26.84 15.70
C ARG A 153 -13.11 -28.36 15.57
N ILE A 154 -12.26 -28.80 14.65
CA ILE A 154 -11.90 -30.23 14.53
C ILE A 154 -11.20 -30.72 15.81
N ASP A 155 -10.27 -29.94 16.34
CA ASP A 155 -9.50 -30.30 17.54
C ASP A 155 -10.40 -30.34 18.81
N GLN A 156 -11.54 -29.66 18.81
CA GLN A 156 -12.55 -29.70 19.88
C GLN A 156 -13.56 -30.84 19.75
N ALA A 157 -13.56 -31.58 18.64
CA ALA A 157 -14.49 -32.69 18.46
C ALA A 157 -14.23 -33.80 19.47
N THR A 158 -15.30 -34.30 20.10
CA THR A 158 -15.25 -35.36 21.12
C THR A 158 -14.66 -36.67 20.60
N THR A 159 -14.73 -36.88 19.28
CA THR A 159 -14.17 -38.05 18.59
C THR A 159 -13.28 -37.59 17.44
N PRO A 160 -12.20 -38.32 17.11
CA PRO A 160 -11.36 -38.00 15.96
C PRO A 160 -12.19 -37.90 14.67
N VAL A 161 -12.18 -36.73 14.02
CA VAL A 161 -12.96 -36.48 12.80
C VAL A 161 -12.21 -37.04 11.57
N PRO A 162 -12.79 -38.00 10.83
CA PRO A 162 -12.20 -38.52 9.61
C PRO A 162 -12.11 -37.42 8.53
N PRO A 163 -11.13 -37.49 7.61
CA PRO A 163 -10.93 -36.43 6.61
C PRO A 163 -12.17 -36.04 5.80
N GLU A 164 -13.05 -37.00 5.54
CA GLU A 164 -14.24 -36.84 4.68
C GLU A 164 -15.34 -36.01 5.33
N GLU A 165 -15.36 -35.93 6.67
CA GLU A 165 -16.35 -35.17 7.44
C GLU A 165 -15.84 -33.78 7.85
N ARG A 166 -14.55 -33.50 7.63
CA ARG A 166 -13.95 -32.23 8.08
C ARG A 166 -14.62 -31.02 7.47
N SER A 167 -15.14 -31.10 6.24
CA SER A 167 -15.81 -29.95 5.60
C SER A 167 -16.99 -29.41 6.39
N GLU A 168 -17.67 -30.25 7.19
CA GLU A 168 -18.81 -29.83 8.03
C GLU A 168 -18.40 -28.90 9.18
N TYR A 169 -17.10 -28.87 9.52
CA TYR A 169 -16.55 -28.04 10.57
C TYR A 169 -16.05 -26.68 10.05
N ARG A 170 -16.21 -26.38 8.75
CA ARG A 170 -15.83 -25.09 8.18
C ARG A 170 -16.61 -23.96 8.82
N VAL A 171 -15.93 -22.85 9.06
CA VAL A 171 -16.50 -21.63 9.64
C VAL A 171 -15.97 -20.47 8.83
N SER A 172 -16.87 -19.71 8.22
CA SER A 172 -16.53 -18.41 7.66
C SER A 172 -16.39 -17.40 8.78
N ILE A 173 -15.55 -16.38 8.57
CA ILE A 173 -15.55 -15.22 9.47
C ILE A 173 -16.90 -14.51 9.29
N PRO A 174 -17.68 -14.27 10.37
CA PRO A 174 -18.92 -13.51 10.27
C PRO A 174 -18.68 -12.08 9.78
N ASP A 175 -19.59 -11.53 8.98
CA ASP A 175 -19.44 -10.19 8.40
C ASP A 175 -19.16 -9.07 9.42
N PRO A 176 -19.80 -9.03 10.61
CA PRO A 176 -19.42 -8.06 11.64
C PRO A 176 -17.95 -8.15 12.06
N ALA A 177 -17.40 -9.37 12.14
CA ALA A 177 -15.99 -9.57 12.46
C ALA A 177 -15.07 -9.16 11.30
N ARG A 178 -15.48 -9.39 10.05
CA ARG A 178 -14.73 -8.90 8.87
C ARG A 178 -14.63 -7.37 8.88
N CYS A 179 -15.75 -6.69 9.12
CA CYS A 179 -15.78 -5.22 9.23
C CYS A 179 -14.86 -4.71 10.37
N LEU A 180 -14.91 -5.35 11.54
CA LEU A 180 -14.05 -4.98 12.67
C LEU A 180 -12.56 -5.23 12.40
N ILE A 181 -12.20 -6.30 11.68
CA ILE A 181 -10.81 -6.55 11.27
C ILE A 181 -10.34 -5.46 10.30
N MET A 182 -11.17 -5.10 9.32
CA MET A 182 -10.86 -4.01 8.39
C MET A 182 -10.65 -2.69 9.13
N GLU A 183 -11.52 -2.37 10.09
CA GLU A 183 -11.40 -1.17 10.93
C GLU A 183 -10.14 -1.20 11.79
N TYR A 184 -9.89 -2.32 12.47
CA TYR A 184 -8.72 -2.48 13.33
C TYR A 184 -7.40 -2.36 12.55
N CYS A 185 -7.34 -2.94 11.35
CA CYS A 185 -6.17 -2.88 10.48
C CYS A 185 -6.03 -1.53 9.74
N GLY A 186 -6.97 -0.60 9.90
CA GLY A 186 -6.93 0.71 9.24
C GLY A 186 -7.30 0.68 7.76
N PHE A 187 -7.95 -0.39 7.29
CA PHE A 187 -8.40 -0.51 5.90
C PHE A 187 -9.76 0.15 5.63
N THR A 188 -10.45 0.65 6.66
CA THR A 188 -11.71 1.39 6.50
C THR A 188 -11.50 2.64 5.63
N GLY A 189 -12.26 2.75 4.55
CA GLY A 189 -12.15 3.83 3.56
C GLY A 189 -11.13 3.57 2.45
N PHE A 190 -10.24 2.58 2.62
CA PHE A 190 -9.41 2.03 1.54
C PHE A 190 -10.11 0.89 0.82
N LEU A 191 -10.77 0.02 1.56
CA LEU A 191 -11.53 -1.13 1.06
C LEU A 191 -12.98 -1.00 1.52
N GLU A 192 -13.90 -1.44 0.68
CA GLU A 192 -15.33 -1.52 1.00
C GLU A 192 -15.70 -2.99 1.31
N PRO A 193 -16.35 -3.28 2.45
CA PRO A 193 -16.75 -4.64 2.78
C PRO A 193 -17.83 -5.12 1.81
N ALA A 194 -17.61 -6.26 1.17
CA ALA A 194 -18.66 -6.99 0.48
C ALA A 194 -19.54 -7.66 1.54
N ILE A 195 -20.62 -6.97 1.95
CA ILE A 195 -21.64 -7.53 2.83
C ILE A 195 -22.58 -8.34 1.96
N GLU A 196 -22.65 -9.65 2.17
CA GLU A 196 -23.68 -10.48 1.55
C GLU A 196 -25.02 -10.09 2.20
N GLY A 197 -25.89 -9.43 1.44
CA GLY A 197 -27.25 -9.15 1.89
C GLY A 197 -28.07 -10.44 1.92
N ASP A 198 -28.79 -10.64 3.03
CA ASP A 198 -29.77 -11.73 3.21
C ASP A 198 -30.84 -11.78 2.10
#